data_AF-U3GZD2-F1
#
_entry.id   AF-U3GZD2-F1
#
_cell.length_a   1.000
_cell.length_b   1.000
_cell.length_c   1.000
_cell.angle_alpha   90.00
_cell.angle_beta   90.00
_cell.angle_gamma   90.00
#
_symmetry.space_group_name_H-M   'P 1'
#
loop_
_entity.id
_entity.type
_entity.pdbx_description
1 polymer ?
#
loop_
_entity_poly.entity_id
_entity_poly.type
_entity_poly.pdbx_seq_one_letter_code
_entity_poly.pdbx_strand_id
1 'polypeptide(L)'
;MSTTEAPAPQVSTFADLDQLVDAAARQFVELACSTLDNRPPEESFNVVFTGGTAGIATLRRIAELDAASRAQADNFPIASIDWSRVQVFFGDERDVAVSDPESNEGQAREALLDHVDIPESNIHGWGLDGSAEELVERAVAYAETLLEFAPNGFDLHLLGMGHEGHINSLFPGSAATKEQGALTMAVTDSPKPPACRGTLTFPAINSADHVWLLISGSQKAEAASQAIAGADRNQWPVGEARGRIETTVFISEDAQYAAPKADIAARADNVVKRYGKDDTAVTALGGVNIEFHKGEFTAIMGPSGSGKSTLMHCMAGLDSVTEGHTYIGDTDLSTLKDKQITTLRRDRLGFVFQSFNLVPTLSAAENITLPVDIAGRKVDEQWFEEVTTRLGLDKRLKHRPNELSGGQQQRVAVARALISRPEIIFGDEPTGNLDSNASSEVLGILRAAVDDLGQTVVIVTHDPKAASYADRVVFLADGQLVEDIRQPSVDDILKVMAKIEEV
;
A
#
# COMPACT_ATOMS: atom_id res chain seq x y z
N MET A 1 5.14 -34.09 19.82
CA MET A 1 6.44 -33.39 19.90
C MET A 1 6.10 -31.93 20.15
N SER A 2 6.67 -31.35 21.20
CA SER A 2 6.39 -29.98 21.62
C SER A 2 6.71 -29.02 20.48
N THR A 3 5.70 -28.38 19.91
CA THR A 3 5.88 -27.22 19.01
C THR A 3 6.40 -26.08 19.88
N THR A 4 7.72 -25.95 20.01
CA THR A 4 8.33 -24.70 20.45
C THR A 4 7.91 -23.64 19.43
N GLU A 5 6.98 -22.76 19.82
CA GLU A 5 6.65 -21.57 19.04
C GLU A 5 7.95 -20.80 18.80
N ALA A 6 8.21 -20.42 17.55
CA ALA A 6 9.35 -19.58 17.21
C ALA A 6 9.25 -18.25 17.97
N PRO A 7 10.38 -17.68 18.43
CA PRO A 7 10.37 -16.43 19.16
C PRO A 7 9.74 -15.31 18.32
N ALA A 8 9.02 -14.41 19.00
CA ALA A 8 8.41 -13.25 18.34
C ALA A 8 9.50 -12.38 17.68
N PRO A 9 9.22 -11.79 16.50
CA PRO A 9 10.20 -10.94 15.81
C PRO A 9 10.58 -9.71 16.65
N GLN A 10 11.88 -9.40 16.69
CA GLN A 10 12.38 -8.14 17.24
C GLN A 10 12.30 -7.05 16.17
N VAL A 11 11.73 -5.90 16.50
CA VAL A 11 11.56 -4.80 15.55
C VAL A 11 12.55 -3.69 15.87
N SER A 12 13.36 -3.30 14.89
CA SER A 12 14.28 -2.17 14.95
C SER A 12 13.88 -1.12 13.92
N THR A 13 13.51 0.06 14.40
CA THR A 13 13.02 1.19 13.60
C THR A 13 14.14 2.16 13.25
N PHE A 14 14.16 2.62 12.00
CA PHE A 14 15.14 3.59 11.50
C PHE A 14 14.45 4.73 10.75
N ALA A 15 15.00 5.94 10.77
CA ALA A 15 14.35 7.08 10.12
C ALA A 15 14.21 6.92 8.59
N ASP A 16 15.19 6.27 7.96
CA ASP A 16 15.30 6.13 6.50
C ASP A 16 16.04 4.84 6.11
N LEU A 17 16.11 4.59 4.80
CA LEU A 17 16.79 3.43 4.23
C LEU A 17 18.30 3.42 4.54
N ASP A 18 18.95 4.58 4.56
CA ASP A 18 20.41 4.68 4.74
C ASP A 18 20.81 4.27 6.16
N GLN A 19 20.06 4.74 7.17
CA GLN A 19 20.28 4.35 8.57
C GLN A 19 19.96 2.87 8.81
N LEU A 20 18.90 2.35 8.17
CA LEU A 20 18.57 0.93 8.20
C LEU A 20 19.72 0.08 7.64
N VAL A 21 20.23 0.47 6.47
CA VAL A 21 21.33 -0.20 5.78
C VAL A 21 22.62 -0.16 6.60
N ASP A 22 22.98 0.98 7.20
CA ASP A 22 24.17 1.09 8.05
C ASP A 22 24.06 0.21 9.30
N ALA A 23 22.90 0.17 9.95
CA ALA A 23 22.68 -0.66 11.13
C ALA A 23 22.73 -2.15 10.79
N ALA A 24 22.05 -2.59 9.72
CA ALA A 24 22.07 -3.98 9.28
C ALA A 24 23.49 -4.43 8.88
N ALA A 25 24.26 -3.59 8.18
CA ALA A 25 25.63 -3.91 7.78
C ALA A 25 26.58 -4.04 8.99
N ARG A 26 26.46 -3.19 10.01
CA ARG A 26 27.27 -3.30 11.24
C ARG A 26 26.92 -4.55 12.03
N GLN A 27 25.63 -4.82 12.22
CA GLN A 27 25.19 -6.05 12.89
C GLN A 27 25.65 -7.29 12.13
N PHE A 28 25.73 -7.23 10.79
CA PHE A 28 26.23 -8.36 9.99
C PHE A 28 27.67 -8.67 10.33
N VAL A 29 28.53 -7.64 10.36
CA VAL A 29 29.95 -7.78 10.73
C VAL A 29 30.09 -8.31 12.15
N GLU A 30 29.31 -7.79 13.10
CA GLU A 30 29.31 -8.26 14.49
C GLU A 30 28.88 -9.73 14.62
N LEU A 31 27.81 -10.13 13.92
CA LEU A 31 27.30 -11.51 13.95
C LEU A 31 28.28 -12.49 13.29
N ALA A 32 28.86 -12.14 12.13
CA ALA A 32 29.82 -12.97 11.43
C ALA A 32 31.10 -13.16 12.26
N CYS A 33 31.68 -12.07 12.77
CA CYS A 33 32.89 -12.13 13.60
C CYS A 33 32.65 -12.92 14.89
N SER A 34 31.56 -12.61 15.62
CA SER A 34 31.26 -13.31 16.87
C SER A 34 30.98 -14.80 16.66
N THR A 35 30.32 -15.18 15.57
CA THR A 35 30.11 -16.59 15.22
C THR A 35 31.43 -17.28 14.89
N LEU A 36 32.28 -16.68 14.07
CA LEU A 36 33.57 -17.24 13.66
C LEU A 36 34.58 -17.34 14.81
N ASP A 37 34.57 -16.38 15.73
CA ASP A 37 35.43 -16.37 16.92
C ASP A 37 35.04 -17.45 17.94
N ASN A 38 33.74 -17.79 18.01
CA ASN A 38 33.22 -18.82 18.90
C ASN A 38 33.24 -20.22 18.29
N ARG A 39 33.63 -20.36 17.02
CA ARG A 39 33.66 -21.64 16.29
C ARG A 39 35.08 -22.13 16.02
N PRO A 40 35.30 -23.46 15.96
CA PRO A 40 36.56 -24.03 15.48
C PRO A 40 36.93 -23.50 14.09
N PRO A 41 38.24 -23.42 13.74
CA PRO A 41 38.70 -22.89 12.45
C PRO A 41 38.12 -23.60 11.21
N GLU A 42 37.74 -24.88 11.34
CA GLU A 42 37.16 -25.72 10.29
C GLU A 42 35.70 -25.36 9.99
N GLU A 43 35.01 -24.69 10.92
CA GLU A 43 33.60 -24.34 10.78
C GLU A 43 33.45 -22.96 10.14
N SER A 44 32.47 -22.87 9.25
CA SER A 44 32.15 -21.68 8.48
C SER A 44 30.97 -20.90 9.06
N PHE A 45 30.82 -19.65 8.63
CA PHE A 45 29.62 -18.85 8.76
C PHE A 45 28.79 -18.95 7.47
N ASN A 46 27.61 -19.54 7.56
CA ASN A 46 26.73 -19.83 6.42
C ASN A 46 25.66 -18.73 6.30
N VAL A 47 25.69 -17.96 5.22
CA VAL A 47 24.74 -16.86 4.99
C VAL A 47 23.97 -17.03 3.68
N VAL A 48 22.68 -16.71 3.72
CA VAL A 48 21.82 -16.61 2.53
C VAL A 48 21.58 -15.14 2.20
N PHE A 49 21.89 -14.75 0.97
CA PHE A 49 21.56 -13.45 0.41
C PHE A 49 20.31 -13.54 -0.48
N THR A 50 19.57 -12.44 -0.53
CA THR A 50 18.44 -12.27 -1.43
C THR A 50 18.51 -10.94 -2.14
N GLY A 51 17.84 -10.86 -3.28
CA GLY A 51 17.77 -9.64 -4.05
C GLY A 51 16.92 -8.53 -3.40
N GLY A 52 16.76 -7.45 -4.15
CA GLY A 52 15.93 -6.32 -3.76
C GLY A 52 16.74 -5.14 -3.19
N THR A 53 16.12 -3.97 -3.19
CA THR A 53 16.81 -2.70 -2.97
C THR A 53 17.54 -2.61 -1.63
N ALA A 54 16.89 -2.99 -0.54
CA ALA A 54 17.49 -2.91 0.80
C ALA A 54 18.61 -3.95 0.99
N GLY A 55 18.40 -5.19 0.52
CA GLY A 55 19.40 -6.25 0.59
C GLY A 55 20.69 -5.87 -0.13
N ILE A 56 20.59 -5.46 -1.41
CA ILE A 56 21.76 -5.04 -2.21
C ILE A 56 22.45 -3.80 -1.62
N ALA A 57 21.69 -2.85 -1.06
CA ALA A 57 22.28 -1.70 -0.38
C ALA A 57 23.05 -2.11 0.89
N THR A 58 22.54 -3.05 1.67
CA THR A 58 23.25 -3.64 2.82
C THR A 58 24.53 -4.36 2.39
N LEU A 59 24.51 -5.14 1.32
CA LEU A 59 25.72 -5.79 0.79
C LEU A 59 26.80 -4.77 0.40
N ARG A 60 26.42 -3.70 -0.32
CA ARG A 60 27.33 -2.61 -0.67
C ARG A 60 27.93 -1.95 0.57
N ARG A 61 27.11 -1.73 1.60
CA ARG A 61 27.56 -1.13 2.85
C ARG A 61 28.52 -2.05 3.62
N ILE A 62 28.32 -3.36 3.59
CA ILE A 62 29.26 -4.35 4.16
C ILE A 62 30.62 -4.25 3.48
N ALA A 63 30.66 -4.17 2.14
CA ALA A 63 31.91 -4.01 1.39
C ALA A 63 32.68 -2.74 1.76
N GLU A 64 31.96 -1.63 1.96
CA GLU A 64 32.55 -0.36 2.42
C GLU A 64 33.14 -0.47 3.82
N LEU A 65 32.45 -1.13 4.76
CA LEU A 65 32.93 -1.36 6.12
C LEU A 65 34.17 -2.26 6.13
N ASP A 66 34.18 -3.31 5.32
CA ASP A 66 35.33 -4.21 5.17
C ASP A 66 36.56 -3.50 4.59
N ALA A 67 36.39 -2.71 3.53
CA ALA A 67 37.45 -1.89 2.96
C ALA A 67 38.00 -0.87 3.96
N ALA A 68 37.12 -0.24 4.76
CA ALA A 68 37.51 0.69 5.80
C ALA A 68 38.32 -0.01 6.92
N SER A 69 37.92 -1.22 7.32
CA SER A 69 38.64 -2.05 8.30
C SER A 69 40.05 -2.38 7.83
N ARG A 70 40.21 -2.83 6.57
CA ARG A 70 41.51 -3.11 5.95
C ARG A 70 42.41 -1.86 5.87
N ALA A 71 41.84 -0.69 5.61
CA ALA A 71 42.59 0.57 5.52
C ALA A 71 43.02 1.16 6.88
N GLN A 72 42.31 0.85 7.97
CA GLN A 72 42.58 1.38 9.32
C GLN A 72 43.27 0.39 10.27
N ALA A 73 43.62 -0.81 9.79
CA ALA A 73 44.21 -1.90 10.56
C ALA A 73 45.43 -1.49 11.42
N ASP A 74 46.17 -0.45 11.02
CA ASP A 74 47.35 0.05 11.73
C ASP A 74 47.04 0.94 12.95
N ASN A 75 45.84 1.54 13.05
CA ASN A 75 45.53 2.56 14.06
C ASN A 75 44.51 2.12 15.13
N PHE A 76 43.52 1.30 14.78
CA PHE A 76 42.54 0.72 15.72
C PHE A 76 42.01 -0.60 15.13
N PRO A 77 42.03 -1.72 15.87
CA PRO A 77 41.44 -2.97 15.39
C PRO A 77 39.91 -2.82 15.32
N ILE A 78 39.39 -2.63 14.11
CA ILE A 78 37.98 -2.79 13.80
C ILE A 78 37.74 -4.29 13.54
N ALA A 79 36.60 -4.82 13.97
CA ALA A 79 36.25 -6.21 13.68
C ALA A 79 36.30 -6.45 12.15
N SER A 80 37.02 -7.48 11.72
CA SER A 80 37.20 -7.84 10.32
C SER A 80 36.73 -9.27 10.11
N ILE A 81 35.90 -9.49 9.10
CA ILE A 81 35.38 -10.82 8.78
C ILE A 81 36.48 -11.64 8.13
N ASP A 82 36.67 -12.89 8.58
CA ASP A 82 37.48 -13.87 7.87
C ASP A 82 36.65 -14.50 6.75
N TRP A 83 36.63 -13.85 5.59
CA TRP A 83 35.86 -14.26 4.41
C TRP A 83 36.24 -15.65 3.87
N SER A 84 37.42 -16.17 4.20
CA SER A 84 37.81 -17.55 3.84
C SER A 84 36.94 -18.61 4.53
N ARG A 85 36.30 -18.24 5.65
CA ARG A 85 35.40 -19.07 6.45
C ARG A 85 33.93 -18.68 6.29
N VAL A 86 33.57 -17.90 5.27
CA VAL A 86 32.17 -17.55 4.97
C VAL A 86 31.70 -18.37 3.78
N GLN A 87 30.52 -18.98 3.88
CA GLN A 87 29.81 -19.68 2.79
C GLN A 87 28.57 -18.87 2.43
N VAL A 88 28.39 -18.56 1.14
CA VAL A 88 27.30 -17.72 0.62
C VAL A 88 26.35 -18.55 -0.23
N PHE A 89 25.06 -18.39 0.04
CA PHE A 89 23.95 -19.01 -0.69
C PHE A 89 22.95 -17.93 -1.14
N PHE A 90 22.02 -18.29 -2.02
CA PHE A 90 21.01 -17.37 -2.58
C PHE A 90 19.59 -17.88 -2.32
N GLY A 91 18.76 -17.03 -1.70
CA GLY A 91 17.40 -17.39 -1.29
C GLY A 91 16.44 -17.59 -2.45
N ASP A 92 16.65 -16.87 -3.55
CA ASP A 92 16.04 -17.14 -4.85
C ASP A 92 17.01 -16.76 -5.97
N GLU A 93 16.69 -17.17 -7.18
CA GLU A 93 17.40 -16.73 -8.38
C GLU A 93 16.43 -16.66 -9.56
N ARG A 94 16.56 -15.61 -10.36
CA ARG A 94 15.81 -15.46 -11.61
C ARG A 94 16.47 -16.38 -12.63
N ASP A 95 15.67 -17.06 -13.46
CA ASP A 95 16.21 -17.96 -14.49
C ASP A 95 16.82 -17.13 -15.64
N VAL A 96 18.03 -16.64 -15.39
CA VAL A 96 18.88 -15.83 -16.25
C VAL A 96 20.33 -16.16 -15.93
N ALA A 97 21.24 -15.88 -16.86
CA ALA A 97 22.67 -16.02 -16.61
C ALA A 97 23.15 -15.05 -15.52
N VAL A 98 24.21 -15.40 -14.78
CA VAL A 98 24.80 -14.55 -13.72
C VAL A 98 25.22 -13.16 -14.21
N SER A 99 25.58 -13.03 -15.50
CA SER A 99 25.92 -11.75 -16.11
C SER A 99 24.73 -10.84 -16.42
N ASP A 100 23.51 -11.36 -16.29
CA ASP A 100 22.28 -10.59 -16.53
C ASP A 100 22.06 -9.57 -15.39
N PRO A 101 21.65 -8.32 -15.69
CA PRO A 101 21.34 -7.32 -14.67
C PRO A 101 20.28 -7.76 -13.65
N GLU A 102 19.42 -8.71 -14.03
CA GLU A 102 18.40 -9.31 -13.18
C GLU A 102 18.90 -10.55 -12.42
N SER A 103 20.19 -10.92 -12.41
CA SER A 103 20.67 -12.01 -11.55
C SER A 103 20.84 -11.55 -10.10
N ASN A 104 20.32 -12.32 -9.13
CA ASN A 104 20.58 -12.09 -7.71
C ASN A 104 22.05 -12.31 -7.38
N GLU A 105 22.66 -13.39 -7.87
CA GLU A 105 24.09 -13.64 -7.73
C GLU A 105 24.91 -12.51 -8.38
N GLY A 106 24.60 -12.12 -9.61
CA GLY A 106 25.27 -11.03 -10.31
C GLY A 106 25.24 -9.71 -9.53
N GLN A 107 24.06 -9.34 -9.01
CA GLN A 107 23.90 -8.15 -8.17
C GLN A 107 24.67 -8.24 -6.85
N ALA A 108 24.74 -9.41 -6.22
CA ALA A 108 25.52 -9.61 -5.00
C ALA A 108 27.03 -9.57 -5.26
N ARG A 109 27.50 -10.06 -6.41
CA ARG A 109 28.88 -9.95 -6.86
C ARG A 109 29.30 -8.49 -7.01
N GLU A 110 28.52 -7.72 -7.76
CA GLU A 110 28.75 -6.28 -7.94
C GLU A 110 28.69 -5.50 -6.62
N ALA A 111 27.81 -5.88 -5.69
CA ALA A 111 27.65 -5.16 -4.44
C ALA A 111 28.70 -5.53 -3.37
N LEU A 112 29.14 -6.78 -3.30
CA LEU A 112 29.96 -7.28 -2.19
C LEU A 112 31.02 -8.30 -2.61
N LEU A 113 30.63 -9.38 -3.29
CA LEU A 113 31.50 -10.57 -3.40
C LEU A 113 32.78 -10.29 -4.19
N ASP A 114 32.74 -9.40 -5.18
CA ASP A 114 33.93 -9.00 -5.96
C ASP A 114 34.83 -7.99 -5.22
N HIS A 115 34.41 -7.55 -4.02
CA HIS A 115 35.09 -6.53 -3.22
C HIS A 115 35.69 -7.07 -1.92
N VAL A 116 35.44 -8.34 -1.59
CA VAL A 116 35.93 -9.00 -0.37
C VAL A 116 36.74 -10.24 -0.72
N ASP A 117 37.57 -10.70 0.21
CA ASP A 117 38.50 -11.80 -0.01
C ASP A 117 37.83 -13.18 0.20
N ILE A 118 36.62 -13.37 -0.38
CA ILE A 118 35.86 -14.63 -0.33
C ILE A 118 36.33 -15.60 -1.44
N PRO A 119 36.60 -16.88 -1.13
CA PRO A 119 36.92 -17.87 -2.16
C PRO A 119 35.71 -18.17 -3.06
N GLU A 120 35.92 -18.30 -4.37
CA GLU A 120 34.85 -18.70 -5.32
C GLU A 120 34.22 -20.05 -4.96
N SER A 121 34.99 -20.97 -4.35
CA SER A 121 34.47 -22.25 -3.86
C SER A 121 33.43 -22.12 -2.74
N ASN A 122 33.31 -20.93 -2.15
CA ASN A 122 32.38 -20.64 -1.07
C ASN A 122 31.14 -19.87 -1.55
N ILE A 123 31.01 -19.59 -2.85
CA ILE A 123 29.85 -18.90 -3.43
C ILE A 123 28.99 -19.94 -4.15
N HIS A 124 27.84 -20.25 -3.57
CA HIS A 124 26.95 -21.31 -4.04
C HIS A 124 25.73 -20.72 -4.75
N GLY A 125 25.88 -20.49 -6.07
CA GLY A 125 24.82 -20.06 -6.98
C GLY A 125 23.88 -21.19 -7.42
N TRP A 126 22.70 -20.84 -7.92
CA TRP A 126 21.74 -21.81 -8.48
C TRP A 126 22.20 -22.39 -9.83
N GLY A 127 23.13 -21.72 -10.52
CA GLY A 127 23.63 -22.13 -11.82
C GLY A 127 22.57 -22.11 -12.92
N LEU A 128 21.65 -21.12 -12.86
CA LEU A 128 20.64 -20.88 -13.89
C LEU A 128 21.25 -20.10 -15.06
N ASP A 129 20.72 -20.32 -16.26
CA ASP A 129 21.21 -19.71 -17.50
C ASP A 129 20.08 -19.21 -18.43
N GLY A 130 18.82 -19.25 -17.95
CA GLY A 130 17.64 -18.94 -18.74
C GLY A 130 17.03 -20.14 -19.47
N SER A 131 17.57 -21.34 -19.28
CA SER A 131 16.97 -22.58 -19.77
C SER A 131 15.89 -23.10 -18.81
N ALA A 132 14.66 -22.62 -19.01
CA ALA A 132 13.50 -23.07 -18.23
C ALA A 132 13.30 -24.60 -18.21
N GLU A 133 13.81 -25.31 -19.22
CA GLU A 133 13.76 -26.78 -19.32
C GLU A 133 14.56 -27.49 -18.21
N GLU A 134 15.65 -26.88 -17.71
CA GLU A 134 16.52 -27.46 -16.67
C GLU A 134 16.18 -26.98 -15.25
N LEU A 135 15.26 -26.02 -15.09
CA LEU A 135 15.02 -25.33 -13.81
C LEU A 135 14.72 -26.28 -12.64
N VAL A 136 13.95 -27.34 -12.87
CA VAL A 136 13.64 -28.34 -11.84
C VAL A 136 14.89 -29.13 -11.43
N GLU A 137 15.70 -29.54 -12.39
CA GLU A 137 16.96 -30.26 -12.14
C GLU A 137 17.95 -29.37 -11.38
N ARG A 138 18.05 -28.09 -11.77
CA ARG A 138 18.87 -27.08 -11.07
C ARG A 138 18.40 -26.85 -9.64
N ALA A 139 17.08 -26.80 -9.41
CA ALA A 139 16.55 -26.68 -8.05
C ALA A 139 16.93 -27.89 -7.18
N VAL A 140 16.87 -29.11 -7.74
CA VAL A 140 17.29 -30.34 -7.03
C VAL A 140 18.79 -30.31 -6.73
N ALA A 141 19.63 -29.99 -7.72
CA ALA A 141 21.07 -29.85 -7.52
C ALA A 141 21.44 -28.79 -6.47
N TYR A 142 20.66 -27.70 -6.41
CA TYR A 142 20.85 -26.69 -5.39
C TYR A 142 20.53 -27.23 -3.99
N ALA A 143 19.48 -28.05 -3.83
CA ALA A 143 19.18 -28.69 -2.55
C ALA A 143 20.32 -29.63 -2.09
N GLU A 144 20.96 -30.34 -3.02
CA GLU A 144 22.14 -31.18 -2.70
C GLU A 144 23.31 -30.32 -2.22
N THR A 145 23.54 -29.17 -2.85
CA THR A 145 24.55 -28.18 -2.43
C THR A 145 24.26 -27.67 -1.00
N LEU A 146 23.01 -27.37 -0.67
CA LEU A 146 22.63 -26.96 0.69
C LEU A 146 22.93 -28.07 1.72
N LEU A 147 22.66 -29.33 1.38
CA LEU A 147 22.90 -30.46 2.29
C LEU A 147 24.40 -30.76 2.47
N GLU A 148 25.23 -30.48 1.47
CA GLU A 148 26.68 -30.66 1.52
C GLU A 148 27.35 -29.57 2.38
N PHE A 149 27.05 -28.30 2.10
CA PHE A 149 27.77 -27.16 2.69
C PHE A 149 27.07 -26.54 3.91
N ALA A 150 25.76 -26.77 4.07
CA ALA A 150 24.95 -26.23 5.16
C ALA A 150 24.01 -27.28 5.80
N PRO A 151 24.53 -28.47 6.23
CA PRO A 151 23.69 -29.57 6.73
C PRO A 151 22.88 -29.23 7.99
N ASN A 152 23.30 -28.21 8.75
CA ASN A 152 22.62 -27.75 9.97
C ASN A 152 21.74 -26.50 9.73
N GLY A 153 21.57 -26.09 8.48
CA GLY A 153 20.96 -24.82 8.10
C GLY A 153 21.96 -23.68 8.01
N PHE A 154 21.45 -22.46 8.16
CA PHE A 154 22.20 -21.22 7.97
C PHE A 154 22.38 -20.48 9.29
N ASP A 155 23.44 -19.67 9.39
CA ASP A 155 23.59 -18.74 10.49
C ASP A 155 22.68 -17.52 10.29
N LEU A 156 22.62 -17.01 9.07
CA LEU A 156 21.81 -15.85 8.73
C LEU A 156 21.10 -16.03 7.38
N HIS A 157 19.81 -15.70 7.34
CA HIS A 157 19.08 -15.49 6.10
C HIS A 157 18.66 -14.03 5.99
N LEU A 158 19.26 -13.32 5.03
CA LEU A 158 18.93 -11.94 4.72
C LEU A 158 17.78 -11.91 3.71
N LEU A 159 16.61 -11.44 4.12
CA LEU A 159 15.40 -11.41 3.30
C LEU A 159 15.01 -9.96 2.95
N GLY A 160 14.98 -9.68 1.65
CA GLY A 160 14.16 -8.62 1.09
C GLY A 160 12.68 -9.01 1.09
N MET A 161 11.80 -8.02 1.13
CA MET A 161 10.35 -8.21 1.07
C MET A 161 9.71 -7.30 0.03
N GLY A 162 8.73 -7.80 -0.72
CA GLY A 162 7.87 -6.98 -1.57
C GLY A 162 6.67 -6.37 -0.85
N HIS A 163 5.94 -5.48 -1.54
CA HIS A 163 4.75 -4.84 -0.97
C HIS A 163 3.63 -5.84 -0.64
N GLU A 164 3.53 -6.96 -1.36
CA GLU A 164 2.56 -8.03 -1.08
C GLU A 164 3.06 -9.06 -0.05
N GLY A 165 4.16 -8.78 0.66
CA GLY A 165 4.73 -9.68 1.67
C GLY A 165 5.36 -10.96 1.11
N HIS A 166 5.59 -11.03 -0.21
CA HIS A 166 6.43 -12.07 -0.79
C HIS A 166 7.88 -11.87 -0.33
N ILE A 167 8.57 -13.00 -0.16
CA ILE A 167 9.99 -13.13 0.16
C ILE A 167 10.57 -14.17 -0.80
N ASN A 168 11.84 -14.07 -1.16
CA ASN A 168 12.42 -14.92 -2.22
C ASN A 168 11.49 -14.87 -3.46
N SER A 169 11.13 -16.04 -4.00
CA SER A 169 10.07 -16.18 -4.99
C SER A 169 8.83 -16.90 -4.43
N LEU A 170 8.56 -16.73 -3.12
CA LEU A 170 7.36 -17.22 -2.43
C LEU A 170 6.25 -16.16 -2.49
N PHE A 171 5.40 -16.22 -3.51
CA PHE A 171 4.27 -15.29 -3.69
C PHE A 171 2.98 -15.79 -2.99
N PRO A 172 2.13 -14.88 -2.47
CA PRO A 172 0.85 -15.26 -1.89
C PRO A 172 0.03 -16.20 -2.78
N GLY A 173 -0.49 -17.29 -2.20
CA GLY A 173 -1.30 -18.30 -2.89
C GLY A 173 -0.56 -19.25 -3.84
N SER A 174 0.74 -19.08 -4.06
CA SER A 174 1.55 -19.91 -4.97
C SER A 174 1.71 -21.35 -4.46
N ALA A 175 2.19 -22.26 -5.33
CA ALA A 175 2.56 -23.60 -4.91
C ALA A 175 3.73 -23.58 -3.91
N ALA A 176 4.64 -22.63 -4.06
CA ALA A 176 5.85 -22.50 -3.25
C ALA A 176 5.55 -22.24 -1.78
N THR A 177 4.51 -21.47 -1.48
CA THR A 177 4.11 -21.19 -0.08
C THR A 177 3.52 -22.40 0.62
N LYS A 178 3.07 -23.42 -0.14
CA LYS A 178 2.45 -24.63 0.40
C LYS A 178 3.46 -25.76 0.65
N GLU A 179 4.68 -25.65 0.12
CA GLU A 179 5.73 -26.65 0.28
C GLU A 179 6.16 -26.80 1.75
N GLN A 180 6.29 -28.04 2.23
CA GLN A 180 6.58 -28.36 3.64
C GLN A 180 7.81 -29.26 3.82
N GLY A 181 8.32 -29.89 2.76
CA GLY A 181 9.35 -30.91 2.82
C GLY A 181 10.59 -30.60 1.99
N ALA A 182 10.44 -30.10 0.77
CA ALA A 182 11.59 -29.75 -0.07
C ALA A 182 12.28 -28.48 0.43
N LEU A 183 13.62 -28.41 0.34
CA LEU A 183 14.41 -27.20 0.69
C LEU A 183 14.37 -26.13 -0.42
N THR A 184 14.23 -26.58 -1.66
CA THR A 184 14.25 -25.75 -2.87
C THR A 184 13.06 -26.10 -3.73
N MET A 185 12.66 -25.17 -4.60
CA MET A 185 11.61 -25.41 -5.59
C MET A 185 11.84 -24.59 -6.84
N ALA A 186 11.47 -25.14 -7.99
CA ALA A 186 11.33 -24.40 -9.23
C ALA A 186 9.97 -23.69 -9.26
N VAL A 187 9.97 -22.39 -9.54
CA VAL A 187 8.79 -21.56 -9.75
C VAL A 187 8.72 -21.22 -11.24
N THR A 188 7.71 -21.72 -11.95
CA THR A 188 7.58 -21.54 -13.41
C THR A 188 6.54 -20.49 -13.81
N ASP A 189 5.78 -19.99 -12.85
CA ASP A 189 4.62 -19.11 -13.03
C ASP A 189 4.67 -17.88 -12.12
N SER A 190 5.87 -17.34 -11.88
CA SER A 190 6.02 -16.12 -11.07
C SER A 190 5.20 -14.97 -11.68
N PRO A 191 4.45 -14.20 -10.85
CA PRO A 191 3.73 -13.03 -11.31
C PRO A 191 4.66 -11.88 -11.73
N LYS A 192 5.98 -12.00 -11.48
CA LYS A 192 6.99 -11.01 -11.85
C LYS A 192 7.92 -11.58 -12.91
N PRO A 193 8.24 -10.83 -13.99
CA PRO A 193 9.23 -11.26 -14.96
C PRO A 193 10.64 -11.28 -14.33
N PRO A 194 11.54 -12.18 -14.74
CA PRO A 194 11.26 -13.43 -15.46
C PRO A 194 10.37 -14.38 -14.64
N ALA A 195 9.45 -15.07 -15.33
CA ALA A 195 8.45 -15.94 -14.69
C ALA A 195 9.06 -17.21 -14.07
N CYS A 196 10.16 -17.68 -14.65
CA CYS A 196 10.93 -18.83 -14.19
C CYS A 196 11.97 -18.39 -13.15
N ARG A 197 11.96 -19.02 -11.97
CA ARG A 197 12.83 -18.70 -10.84
C ARG A 197 13.11 -19.95 -9.98
N GLY A 198 14.29 -20.04 -9.39
CA GLY A 198 14.59 -20.95 -8.28
C GLY A 198 14.27 -20.27 -6.95
N THR A 199 13.73 -20.99 -5.96
CA THR A 199 13.47 -20.44 -4.62
C THR A 199 13.78 -21.42 -3.50
N LEU A 200 14.37 -20.92 -2.42
CA LEU A 200 14.33 -21.57 -1.12
C LEU A 200 12.89 -21.51 -0.58
N THR A 201 12.48 -22.61 0.04
CA THR A 201 11.16 -22.79 0.65
C THR A 201 11.23 -22.54 2.16
N PHE A 202 10.08 -22.58 2.84
CA PHE A 202 10.03 -22.41 4.31
C PHE A 202 10.91 -23.40 5.08
N PRO A 203 10.99 -24.72 4.75
CA PRO A 203 11.95 -25.62 5.37
C PRO A 203 13.40 -25.13 5.36
N ALA A 204 13.86 -24.54 4.26
CA ALA A 204 15.20 -23.97 4.18
C ALA A 204 15.30 -22.63 4.93
N ILE A 205 14.33 -21.73 4.75
CA ILE A 205 14.30 -20.42 5.44
C ILE A 205 14.33 -20.61 6.96
N ASN A 206 13.45 -21.46 7.48
CA ASN A 206 13.29 -21.69 8.93
C ASN A 206 14.37 -22.62 9.52
N SER A 207 15.31 -23.10 8.70
CA SER A 207 16.54 -23.76 9.18
C SER A 207 17.61 -22.75 9.63
N ALA A 208 17.46 -21.46 9.28
CA ALA A 208 18.39 -20.42 9.67
C ALA A 208 18.27 -20.08 11.17
N ASP A 209 19.39 -19.85 11.84
CA ASP A 209 19.40 -19.40 13.23
C ASP A 209 18.88 -17.98 13.35
N HIS A 210 19.35 -17.08 12.48
CA HIS A 210 18.87 -15.71 12.37
C HIS A 210 18.15 -15.48 11.03
N VAL A 211 16.98 -14.85 11.07
CA VAL A 211 16.27 -14.35 9.88
C VAL A 211 16.14 -12.84 9.98
N TRP A 212 16.66 -12.11 8.99
CA TRP A 212 16.58 -10.65 8.94
C TRP A 212 15.66 -10.21 7.82
N LEU A 213 14.66 -9.41 8.17
CA LEU A 213 13.73 -8.79 7.24
C LEU A 213 14.11 -7.33 7.06
N LEU A 214 14.57 -6.96 5.86
CA LEU A 214 14.93 -5.58 5.53
C LEU A 214 13.76 -4.90 4.79
N ILE A 215 13.05 -4.03 5.51
CA ILE A 215 11.80 -3.44 5.04
C ILE A 215 11.93 -1.92 4.97
N SER A 216 11.80 -1.38 3.76
CA SER A 216 11.74 0.06 3.55
C SER A 216 10.78 0.44 2.44
N GLY A 217 10.17 1.62 2.56
CA GLY A 217 9.16 2.13 1.66
C GLY A 217 7.73 1.94 2.18
N SER A 218 6.95 3.02 2.19
CA SER A 218 5.54 3.05 2.61
C SER A 218 4.62 2.03 1.93
N GLN A 219 4.95 1.61 0.71
CA GLN A 219 4.20 0.58 -0.02
C GLN A 219 4.22 -0.79 0.69
N LYS A 220 5.17 -1.02 1.60
CA LYS A 220 5.38 -2.31 2.28
C LYS A 220 4.76 -2.37 3.69
N ALA A 221 4.07 -1.32 4.12
CA ALA A 221 3.65 -1.17 5.52
C ALA A 221 2.65 -2.23 5.99
N GLU A 222 1.70 -2.60 5.13
CA GLU A 222 0.76 -3.68 5.44
C GLU A 222 1.50 -5.01 5.60
N ALA A 223 2.33 -5.38 4.62
CA ALA A 223 3.17 -6.58 4.69
C ALA A 223 4.08 -6.59 5.93
N ALA A 224 4.62 -5.44 6.32
CA ALA A 224 5.46 -5.29 7.49
C ALA A 224 4.69 -5.56 8.79
N SER A 225 3.48 -5.02 8.91
CA SER A 225 2.57 -5.30 10.03
C SER A 225 2.25 -6.78 10.13
N GLN A 226 2.00 -7.43 9.00
CA GLN A 226 1.69 -8.86 8.93
C GLN A 226 2.92 -9.74 9.23
N ALA A 227 4.12 -9.29 8.84
CA ALA A 227 5.38 -9.91 9.21
C ALA A 227 5.58 -9.92 10.73
N ILE A 228 5.28 -8.80 11.40
CA ILE A 228 5.38 -8.65 12.86
C ILE A 228 4.31 -9.50 13.57
N ALA A 229 3.08 -9.51 13.05
CA ALA A 229 1.96 -10.25 13.62
C ALA A 229 2.04 -11.78 13.44
N GLY A 230 2.86 -12.27 12.52
CA GLY A 230 2.95 -13.70 12.21
C GLY A 230 1.74 -14.23 11.45
N ALA A 231 1.32 -13.49 10.42
CA ALA A 231 0.17 -13.85 9.60
C ALA A 231 0.38 -15.14 8.78
N ASP A 232 -0.72 -15.74 8.31
CA ASP A 232 -0.73 -16.98 7.52
C ASP A 232 0.11 -16.84 6.24
N ARG A 233 1.04 -17.78 5.99
CA ARG A 233 1.96 -17.69 4.84
C ARG A 233 1.32 -17.76 3.47
N ASN A 234 0.09 -18.26 3.34
CA ASN A 234 -0.58 -18.28 2.04
C ASN A 234 -1.07 -16.89 1.66
N GLN A 235 -1.37 -16.04 2.65
CA GLN A 235 -1.76 -14.64 2.44
C GLN A 235 -0.54 -13.71 2.51
N TRP A 236 0.33 -13.95 3.49
CA TRP A 236 1.51 -13.14 3.79
C TRP A 236 2.72 -14.04 4.04
N PRO A 237 3.44 -14.47 2.98
CA PRO A 237 4.57 -15.39 3.08
C PRO A 237 5.61 -14.98 4.14
N VAL A 238 5.90 -13.68 4.24
CA VAL A 238 6.79 -13.11 5.27
C VAL A 238 6.38 -13.42 6.71
N GLY A 239 5.10 -13.66 6.98
CA GLY A 239 4.55 -13.95 8.30
C GLY A 239 5.10 -15.23 8.94
N GLU A 240 5.56 -16.20 8.16
CA GLU A 240 6.12 -17.47 8.67
C GLU A 240 7.63 -17.64 8.45
N ALA A 241 8.31 -16.63 7.91
CA ALA A 241 9.77 -16.64 7.85
C ALA A 241 10.33 -16.33 9.24
N ARG A 242 10.88 -17.36 9.90
CA ARG A 242 11.33 -17.27 11.29
C ARG A 242 12.66 -17.99 11.49
N GLY A 243 13.60 -17.29 12.11
CA GLY A 243 14.85 -17.89 12.57
C GLY A 243 14.64 -18.78 13.80
N ARG A 244 15.48 -19.80 13.98
CA ARG A 244 15.45 -20.70 15.15
C ARG A 244 15.80 -19.99 16.45
N ILE A 245 16.73 -19.04 16.38
CA ILE A 245 17.20 -18.24 17.52
C ILE A 245 16.51 -16.89 17.53
N GLU A 246 16.53 -16.19 16.40
CA GLU A 246 16.03 -14.82 16.33
C GLU A 246 15.48 -14.47 14.95
N THR A 247 14.42 -13.65 14.95
CA THR A 247 13.95 -12.96 13.74
C THR A 247 14.03 -11.47 14.00
N THR A 248 14.76 -10.73 13.18
CA THR A 248 14.94 -9.28 13.32
C THR A 248 14.32 -8.56 12.13
N VAL A 249 13.41 -7.63 12.40
CA VAL A 249 12.77 -6.78 11.40
C VAL A 249 13.44 -5.42 11.46
N PHE A 250 14.27 -5.12 10.46
CA PHE A 250 14.81 -3.80 10.23
C PHE A 250 13.80 -3.04 9.38
N ILE A 251 13.25 -1.96 9.91
CA ILE A 251 12.16 -1.24 9.26
C ILE A 251 12.39 0.27 9.28
N SER A 252 12.19 0.94 8.14
CA SER A 252 12.20 2.40 8.11
C SER A 252 10.87 2.98 8.61
N GLU A 253 10.87 4.18 9.19
CA GLU A 253 9.68 4.82 9.77
C GLU A 253 8.54 4.92 8.75
N ASP A 254 8.87 5.24 7.50
CA ASP A 254 7.90 5.28 6.41
C ASP A 254 7.29 3.91 6.10
N ALA A 255 7.91 2.79 6.47
CA ALA A 255 7.37 1.45 6.31
C ALA A 255 6.69 0.92 7.60
N GLN A 256 7.09 1.39 8.78
CA GLN A 256 6.50 0.97 10.05
C GLN A 256 5.24 1.76 10.41
N TYR A 257 5.28 3.06 10.14
CA TYR A 257 4.23 4.01 10.48
C TYR A 257 3.51 4.56 9.25
N ALA A 258 3.85 4.11 8.04
CA ALA A 258 2.90 4.28 6.95
C ALA A 258 1.60 3.64 7.40
N ALA A 259 0.59 4.48 7.58
CA ALA A 259 -0.77 4.03 7.65
C ALA A 259 -0.93 3.00 6.50
N PRO A 260 -1.46 1.80 6.77
CA PRO A 260 -1.67 0.80 5.73
C PRO A 260 -2.28 1.55 4.56
N LYS A 261 -1.66 1.44 3.37
CA LYS A 261 -2.03 2.23 2.18
C LYS A 261 -3.53 2.05 2.02
N ALA A 262 -4.28 3.02 2.51
CA ALA A 262 -5.68 2.80 2.76
C ALA A 262 -6.27 2.78 1.36
N ASP A 263 -6.73 1.60 0.99
CA ASP A 263 -7.24 1.20 -0.31
C ASP A 263 -7.85 2.43 -1.02
N ILE A 264 -7.13 3.07 -1.95
CA ILE A 264 -7.44 4.45 -2.37
C ILE A 264 -8.73 4.42 -3.20
N ALA A 265 -9.73 5.20 -2.80
CA ALA A 265 -11.00 5.32 -3.54
C ALA A 265 -10.88 6.33 -4.68
N ALA A 266 -10.16 7.44 -4.46
CA ALA A 266 -9.93 8.46 -5.47
C ALA A 266 -8.65 9.25 -5.16
N ARG A 267 -7.94 9.75 -6.17
CA ARG A 267 -6.77 10.63 -5.96
C ARG A 267 -6.60 11.69 -7.04
N ALA A 268 -6.04 12.83 -6.66
CA ALA A 268 -5.60 13.91 -7.53
C ALA A 268 -4.07 13.98 -7.49
N ASP A 269 -3.44 13.94 -8.67
CA ASP A 269 -1.99 14.09 -8.83
C ASP A 269 -1.71 15.39 -9.57
N ASN A 270 -1.13 16.36 -8.86
CA ASN A 270 -0.72 17.66 -9.38
C ASN A 270 -1.81 18.35 -10.23
N VAL A 271 -3.06 18.32 -9.76
CA VAL A 271 -4.20 18.80 -10.53
C VAL A 271 -4.20 20.33 -10.61
N VAL A 272 -4.19 20.83 -11.85
CA VAL A 272 -4.33 22.25 -12.18
C VAL A 272 -5.61 22.43 -12.98
N LYS A 273 -6.41 23.44 -12.61
CA LYS A 273 -7.58 23.86 -13.37
C LYS A 273 -7.58 25.36 -13.59
N ARG A 274 -7.59 25.77 -14.85
CA ARG A 274 -7.70 27.17 -15.27
C ARG A 274 -9.00 27.39 -16.05
N TYR A 275 -9.71 28.46 -15.74
CA TYR A 275 -10.88 28.92 -16.49
C TYR A 275 -10.53 30.19 -17.27
N GLY A 276 -11.11 30.36 -18.47
CA GLY A 276 -10.82 31.51 -19.34
C GLY A 276 -9.64 31.28 -20.27
N LYS A 277 -9.20 32.34 -20.95
CA LYS A 277 -8.05 32.34 -21.89
C LYS A 277 -7.24 33.62 -21.72
N ASP A 278 -5.96 33.53 -22.08
CA ASP A 278 -5.02 34.66 -22.13
C ASP A 278 -5.02 35.47 -20.81
N ASP A 279 -5.07 36.79 -20.87
CA ASP A 279 -5.01 37.69 -19.70
C ASP A 279 -6.21 37.59 -18.74
N THR A 280 -7.25 36.82 -19.10
CA THR A 280 -8.43 36.58 -18.26
C THR A 280 -8.43 35.21 -17.59
N ALA A 281 -7.35 34.44 -17.73
CA ALA A 281 -7.25 33.10 -17.16
C ALA A 281 -7.19 33.14 -15.62
N VAL A 282 -8.13 32.47 -14.96
CA VAL A 282 -8.17 32.31 -13.50
C VAL A 282 -7.83 30.88 -13.14
N THR A 283 -6.82 30.70 -12.29
CA THR A 283 -6.44 29.39 -11.75
C THR A 283 -7.33 29.05 -10.56
N ALA A 284 -8.23 28.08 -10.74
CA ALA A 284 -9.11 27.60 -9.68
C ALA A 284 -8.46 26.49 -8.83
N LEU A 285 -7.54 25.71 -9.42
CA LEU A 285 -6.71 24.71 -8.73
C LEU A 285 -5.27 24.86 -9.20
N GLY A 286 -4.32 24.92 -8.26
CA GLY A 286 -2.92 25.26 -8.50
C GLY A 286 -1.94 24.16 -8.13
N GLY A 287 -2.14 22.93 -8.63
CA GLY A 287 -1.24 21.79 -8.39
C GLY A 287 -1.63 20.96 -7.17
N VAL A 288 -2.91 20.64 -7.05
CA VAL A 288 -3.46 19.94 -5.89
C VAL A 288 -3.08 18.46 -5.92
N ASN A 289 -2.52 17.97 -4.81
CA ASN A 289 -2.24 16.55 -4.57
C ASN A 289 -3.09 16.06 -3.39
N ILE A 290 -3.99 15.11 -3.59
CA ILE A 290 -4.83 14.56 -2.52
C ILE A 290 -5.26 13.13 -2.80
N GLU A 291 -5.35 12.33 -1.75
CA GLU A 291 -5.88 10.97 -1.78
C GLU A 291 -7.12 10.88 -0.89
N PHE A 292 -8.15 10.18 -1.33
CA PHE A 292 -9.35 9.82 -0.56
C PHE A 292 -9.38 8.31 -0.41
N HIS A 293 -9.45 7.82 0.82
CA HIS A 293 -9.33 6.40 1.10
C HIS A 293 -10.70 5.70 1.11
N LYS A 294 -10.75 4.42 0.75
CA LYS A 294 -11.98 3.62 0.80
C LYS A 294 -12.48 3.50 2.22
N GLY A 295 -13.81 3.54 2.38
CA GLY A 295 -14.44 3.45 3.68
C GLY A 295 -14.11 4.63 4.61
N GLU A 296 -13.68 5.76 4.05
CA GLU A 296 -13.42 6.99 4.80
C GLU A 296 -14.45 8.08 4.46
N PHE A 297 -14.90 8.82 5.47
CA PHE A 297 -15.64 10.06 5.29
C PHE A 297 -14.67 11.24 5.31
N THR A 298 -14.48 11.90 4.17
CA THR A 298 -13.70 13.14 4.06
C THR A 298 -14.58 14.36 3.81
N ALA A 299 -14.30 15.48 4.48
CA ALA A 299 -14.90 16.77 4.20
C ALA A 299 -13.86 17.76 3.64
N ILE A 300 -14.22 18.49 2.58
CA ILE A 300 -13.41 19.53 1.95
C ILE A 300 -13.99 20.88 2.36
N MET A 301 -13.19 21.67 3.07
CA MET A 301 -13.55 22.98 3.61
C MET A 301 -12.65 24.09 3.06
N GLY A 302 -13.05 25.34 3.30
CA GLY A 302 -12.27 26.52 2.91
C GLY A 302 -13.13 27.70 2.43
N PRO A 303 -12.55 28.89 2.24
CA PRO A 303 -13.27 30.11 1.88
C PRO A 303 -14.04 30.02 0.56
N SER A 304 -15.01 30.91 0.36
CA SER A 304 -15.68 31.01 -0.94
C SER A 304 -14.68 31.33 -2.05
N GLY A 305 -14.80 30.66 -3.20
CA GLY A 305 -13.87 30.83 -4.32
C GLY A 305 -12.56 30.04 -4.23
N SER A 306 -12.30 29.29 -3.16
CA SER A 306 -11.03 28.57 -2.99
C SER A 306 -10.81 27.36 -3.89
N GLY A 307 -11.80 26.97 -4.71
CA GLY A 307 -11.69 25.84 -5.64
C GLY A 307 -12.34 24.53 -5.20
N LYS A 308 -13.02 24.47 -4.03
CA LYS A 308 -13.58 23.21 -3.48
C LYS A 308 -14.50 22.45 -4.44
N SER A 309 -15.54 23.11 -4.97
CA SER A 309 -16.45 22.49 -5.93
C SER A 309 -15.75 22.19 -7.26
N THR A 310 -14.72 22.97 -7.63
CA THR A 310 -13.90 22.68 -8.82
C THR A 310 -13.11 21.38 -8.63
N LEU A 311 -12.46 21.19 -7.47
CA LEU A 311 -11.76 19.96 -7.13
C LEU A 311 -12.72 18.77 -7.15
N MET A 312 -13.86 18.88 -6.47
CA MET A 312 -14.88 17.83 -6.45
C MET A 312 -15.38 17.50 -7.87
N HIS A 313 -15.71 18.50 -8.70
CA HIS A 313 -16.17 18.27 -10.08
C HIS A 313 -15.11 17.60 -10.95
N CYS A 314 -13.84 17.98 -10.84
CA CYS A 314 -12.76 17.32 -11.57
C CYS A 314 -12.59 15.87 -11.11
N MET A 315 -12.52 15.64 -9.80
CA MET A 315 -12.38 14.31 -9.21
C MET A 315 -13.52 13.37 -9.56
N ALA A 316 -14.73 13.92 -9.68
CA ALA A 316 -15.92 13.14 -9.99
C ALA A 316 -16.21 13.04 -11.50
N GLY A 317 -15.30 13.52 -12.35
CA GLY A 317 -15.39 13.47 -13.80
C GLY A 317 -16.55 14.30 -14.39
N LEU A 318 -16.99 15.35 -13.70
CA LEU A 318 -17.98 16.33 -14.19
C LEU A 318 -17.32 17.48 -14.95
N ASP A 319 -16.06 17.78 -14.63
CA ASP A 319 -15.21 18.72 -15.37
C ASP A 319 -13.86 18.05 -15.68
N SER A 320 -13.14 18.56 -16.67
CA SER A 320 -11.81 18.11 -17.05
C SER A 320 -10.73 18.94 -16.37
N VAL A 321 -9.58 18.36 -16.07
CA VAL A 321 -8.43 19.11 -15.56
C VAL A 321 -7.67 19.81 -16.71
N THR A 322 -6.97 20.90 -16.41
CA THR A 322 -6.09 21.57 -17.38
C THR A 322 -4.73 20.87 -17.43
N GLU A 323 -4.18 20.50 -16.27
CA GLU A 323 -2.93 19.74 -16.13
C GLU A 323 -3.08 18.77 -14.94
N GLY A 324 -2.21 17.76 -14.88
CA GLY A 324 -2.26 16.71 -13.85
C GLY A 324 -3.26 15.60 -14.16
N HIS A 325 -3.49 14.74 -13.18
CA HIS A 325 -4.30 13.53 -13.32
C HIS A 325 -5.27 13.36 -12.16
N THR A 326 -6.45 12.81 -12.44
CA THR A 326 -7.46 12.47 -11.43
C THR A 326 -7.87 11.02 -11.61
N TYR A 327 -7.96 10.28 -10.52
CA TYR A 327 -8.22 8.85 -10.53
C TYR A 327 -9.40 8.48 -9.64
N ILE A 328 -10.16 7.46 -10.06
CA ILE A 328 -11.12 6.72 -9.23
C ILE A 328 -10.64 5.27 -9.13
N GLY A 329 -10.20 4.86 -7.93
CA GLY A 329 -9.29 3.73 -7.76
C GLY A 329 -8.05 3.92 -8.64
N ASP A 330 -7.74 2.92 -9.47
CA ASP A 330 -6.62 2.97 -10.42
C ASP A 330 -7.00 3.57 -11.79
N THR A 331 -8.26 3.98 -11.99
CA THR A 331 -8.73 4.47 -13.30
C THR A 331 -8.46 5.96 -13.47
N ASP A 332 -7.53 6.31 -14.37
CA ASP A 332 -7.23 7.70 -14.73
C ASP A 332 -8.33 8.33 -15.60
N LEU A 333 -9.07 9.30 -15.05
CA LEU A 333 -10.15 10.00 -15.73
C LEU A 333 -9.65 10.89 -16.87
N SER A 334 -8.42 11.41 -16.81
CA SER A 334 -7.86 12.32 -17.82
C SER A 334 -7.67 11.65 -19.18
N THR A 335 -7.58 10.31 -19.20
CA THR A 335 -7.37 9.50 -20.40
C THR A 335 -8.68 8.98 -21.03
N LEU A 336 -9.81 9.12 -20.32
CA LEU A 336 -11.07 8.55 -20.74
C LEU A 336 -11.81 9.44 -21.74
N LYS A 337 -12.50 8.81 -22.70
CA LYS A 337 -13.45 9.50 -23.59
C LYS A 337 -14.78 9.73 -22.88
N ASP A 338 -15.57 10.70 -23.32
CA ASP A 338 -16.87 11.06 -22.73
C ASP A 338 -17.80 9.87 -22.43
N LYS A 339 -17.85 8.88 -23.34
CA LYS A 339 -18.65 7.67 -23.15
C LYS A 339 -18.16 6.82 -21.98
N GLN A 340 -16.85 6.68 -21.83
CA GLN A 340 -16.23 5.93 -20.73
C GLN A 340 -16.41 6.66 -19.39
N ILE A 341 -16.26 7.99 -19.38
CA ILE A 341 -16.55 8.81 -18.19
C ILE A 341 -18.03 8.66 -17.79
N THR A 342 -18.93 8.66 -18.77
CA THR A 342 -20.37 8.47 -18.51
C THR A 342 -20.66 7.10 -17.88
N THR A 343 -20.03 6.03 -18.38
CA THR A 343 -20.14 4.69 -17.78
C THR A 343 -19.58 4.67 -16.35
N LEU A 344 -18.42 5.28 -16.12
CA LEU A 344 -17.81 5.36 -14.80
C LEU A 344 -18.70 6.09 -13.79
N ARG A 345 -19.24 7.27 -14.15
CA ARG A 345 -20.16 8.02 -13.28
C ARG A 345 -21.41 7.22 -12.94
N ARG A 346 -21.94 6.48 -13.90
CA ARG A 346 -23.16 5.68 -13.73
C ARG A 346 -22.94 4.46 -12.83
N ASP A 347 -21.79 3.82 -12.94
CA ASP A 347 -21.56 2.50 -12.32
C ASP A 347 -20.78 2.57 -11.00
N ARG A 348 -19.93 3.60 -10.81
CA ARG A 348 -18.99 3.68 -9.68
C ARG A 348 -19.21 4.88 -8.77
N LEU A 349 -19.89 5.94 -9.22
CA LEU A 349 -20.04 7.19 -8.46
C LEU A 349 -21.49 7.44 -8.02
N GLY A 350 -21.65 7.94 -6.81
CA GLY A 350 -22.90 8.52 -6.30
C GLY A 350 -22.75 10.03 -6.15
N PHE A 351 -23.82 10.79 -6.41
CA PHE A 351 -23.81 12.25 -6.26
C PHE A 351 -24.99 12.78 -5.47
N VAL A 352 -24.67 13.68 -4.54
CA VAL A 352 -25.64 14.43 -3.74
C VAL A 352 -25.39 15.93 -3.97
N PHE A 353 -26.40 16.64 -4.46
CA PHE A 353 -26.30 18.07 -4.80
C PHE A 353 -27.06 18.94 -3.79
N GLN A 354 -26.59 20.16 -3.57
CA GLN A 354 -27.24 21.18 -2.74
C GLN A 354 -28.71 21.47 -3.14
N SER A 355 -29.02 21.51 -4.44
CA SER A 355 -30.39 21.75 -4.95
C SER A 355 -31.22 20.49 -5.18
N PHE A 356 -30.84 19.35 -4.59
CA PHE A 356 -31.45 18.01 -4.73
C PHE A 356 -31.36 17.39 -6.14
N ASN A 357 -31.52 18.19 -7.20
CA ASN A 357 -31.56 17.82 -8.61
C ASN A 357 -32.51 16.63 -8.89
N LEU A 358 -33.68 16.62 -8.27
CA LEU A 358 -34.72 15.61 -8.53
C LEU A 358 -35.48 15.94 -9.81
N VAL A 359 -35.85 14.91 -10.57
CA VAL A 359 -36.67 15.06 -11.78
C VAL A 359 -38.13 15.31 -11.35
N PRO A 360 -38.73 16.48 -11.66
CA PRO A 360 -40.01 16.90 -11.09
C PRO A 360 -41.19 16.00 -11.48
N THR A 361 -41.11 15.35 -12.64
CA THR A 361 -42.19 14.49 -13.18
C THR A 361 -42.19 13.09 -12.58
N LEU A 362 -41.08 12.67 -11.95
CA LEU A 362 -40.91 11.35 -11.36
C LEU A 362 -41.30 11.38 -9.88
N SER A 363 -41.83 10.28 -9.38
CA SER A 363 -42.02 10.03 -7.95
C SER A 363 -40.69 9.89 -7.21
N ALA A 364 -40.72 9.87 -5.88
CA ALA A 364 -39.55 9.60 -5.06
C ALA A 364 -38.92 8.24 -5.38
N ALA A 365 -39.71 7.18 -5.53
CA ALA A 365 -39.22 5.85 -5.90
C ALA A 365 -38.52 5.88 -7.27
N GLU A 366 -39.16 6.48 -8.28
CA GLU A 366 -38.59 6.59 -9.63
C GLU A 366 -37.33 7.47 -9.65
N ASN A 367 -37.28 8.54 -8.87
CA ASN A 367 -36.06 9.34 -8.72
C ASN A 367 -34.92 8.54 -8.09
N ILE A 368 -35.23 7.68 -7.11
CA ILE A 368 -34.25 6.84 -6.44
C ILE A 368 -33.71 5.79 -7.42
N THR A 369 -34.57 5.06 -8.13
CA THR A 369 -34.14 3.96 -9.03
C THR A 369 -33.54 4.44 -10.35
N LEU A 370 -33.74 5.71 -10.72
CA LEU A 370 -33.33 6.28 -12.00
C LEU A 370 -31.89 5.92 -12.44
N PRO A 371 -30.84 5.97 -11.58
CA PRO A 371 -29.49 5.60 -12.00
C PRO A 371 -29.36 4.14 -12.45
N VAL A 372 -30.07 3.23 -11.78
CA VAL A 372 -30.09 1.78 -12.08
C VAL A 372 -30.85 1.53 -13.38
N ASP A 373 -31.97 2.24 -13.57
CA ASP A 373 -32.80 2.16 -14.78
C ASP A 373 -32.03 2.65 -16.02
N ILE A 374 -31.29 3.76 -15.89
CA ILE A 374 -30.40 4.28 -16.95
C ILE A 374 -29.24 3.30 -17.25
N ALA A 375 -28.79 2.55 -16.24
CA ALA A 375 -27.81 1.48 -16.43
C ALA A 375 -28.38 0.23 -17.11
N GLY A 376 -29.70 0.14 -17.30
CA GLY A 376 -30.37 -1.05 -17.83
C GLY A 376 -30.27 -2.25 -16.89
N ARG A 377 -30.05 -2.00 -15.59
CA ARG A 377 -29.94 -3.02 -14.54
C ARG A 377 -31.28 -3.21 -13.84
N LYS A 378 -31.46 -4.33 -13.16
CA LYS A 378 -32.60 -4.55 -12.27
C LYS A 378 -32.28 -3.96 -10.90
N VAL A 379 -33.25 -3.27 -10.30
CA VAL A 379 -33.17 -2.79 -8.92
C VAL A 379 -33.18 -4.00 -7.99
N ASP A 380 -32.26 -4.01 -7.03
CA ASP A 380 -32.29 -4.93 -5.90
C ASP A 380 -33.40 -4.46 -4.95
N GLU A 381 -34.53 -5.15 -4.93
CA GLU A 381 -35.72 -4.76 -4.16
C GLU A 381 -35.45 -4.76 -2.65
N GLN A 382 -34.64 -5.71 -2.16
CA GLN A 382 -34.30 -5.80 -0.74
C GLN A 382 -33.42 -4.62 -0.34
N TRP A 383 -32.45 -4.27 -1.19
CA TRP A 383 -31.60 -3.09 -0.97
C TRP A 383 -32.38 -1.79 -1.04
N PHE A 384 -33.30 -1.67 -2.01
CA PHE A 384 -34.17 -0.52 -2.14
C PHE A 384 -35.03 -0.32 -0.89
N GLU A 385 -35.66 -1.38 -0.39
CA GLU A 385 -36.43 -1.35 0.85
C GLU A 385 -35.56 -0.94 2.03
N GLU A 386 -34.37 -1.55 2.19
CA GLU A 386 -33.45 -1.21 3.27
C GLU A 386 -33.04 0.27 3.26
N VAL A 387 -32.60 0.79 2.12
CA VAL A 387 -32.22 2.20 1.97
C VAL A 387 -33.40 3.11 2.25
N THR A 388 -34.56 2.83 1.67
CA THR A 388 -35.73 3.71 1.82
C THR A 388 -36.31 3.70 3.23
N THR A 389 -36.30 2.57 3.92
CA THR A 389 -36.71 2.45 5.33
C THR A 389 -35.73 3.14 6.26
N ARG A 390 -34.41 2.93 6.11
CA ARG A 390 -33.39 3.63 6.90
C ARG A 390 -33.50 5.16 6.77
N LEU A 391 -33.93 5.64 5.59
CA LEU A 391 -34.13 7.06 5.29
C LEU A 391 -35.54 7.58 5.64
N GLY A 392 -36.41 6.74 6.20
CA GLY A 392 -37.79 7.12 6.57
C GLY A 392 -38.63 7.59 5.39
N LEU A 393 -38.41 7.01 4.21
CA LEU A 393 -39.07 7.37 2.95
C LEU A 393 -40.27 6.48 2.61
N ASP A 394 -40.55 5.43 3.38
CA ASP A 394 -41.55 4.39 3.06
C ASP A 394 -42.93 4.97 2.70
N LYS A 395 -43.39 5.94 3.49
CA LYS A 395 -44.70 6.60 3.31
C LYS A 395 -44.70 7.70 2.25
N ARG A 396 -43.56 7.92 1.58
CA ARG A 396 -43.31 9.04 0.68
C ARG A 396 -42.89 8.63 -0.72
N LEU A 397 -42.59 7.35 -0.95
CA LEU A 397 -42.14 6.80 -2.24
C LEU A 397 -42.99 7.17 -3.47
N LYS A 398 -44.31 7.34 -3.31
CA LYS A 398 -45.22 7.69 -4.42
C LYS A 398 -45.38 9.19 -4.67
N HIS A 399 -44.82 10.04 -3.81
CA HIS A 399 -44.95 11.49 -3.92
C HIS A 399 -43.95 12.05 -4.92
N ARG A 400 -44.32 13.13 -5.61
CA ARG A 400 -43.44 13.90 -6.48
C ARG A 400 -42.65 14.95 -5.67
N PRO A 401 -41.52 15.48 -6.20
CA PRO A 401 -40.68 16.42 -5.46
C PRO A 401 -41.43 17.63 -4.87
N ASN A 402 -42.41 18.19 -5.59
CA ASN A 402 -43.23 19.31 -5.14
C ASN A 402 -44.19 18.98 -3.98
N GLU A 403 -44.37 17.70 -3.67
CA GLU A 403 -45.21 17.19 -2.56
C GLU A 403 -44.37 16.80 -1.33
N LEU A 404 -43.04 16.96 -1.41
CA LEU A 404 -42.07 16.61 -0.36
C LEU A 404 -41.46 17.87 0.28
N SER A 405 -41.21 17.82 1.58
CA SER A 405 -40.41 18.87 2.25
C SER A 405 -38.96 18.88 1.74
N GLY A 406 -38.23 19.97 1.94
CA GLY A 406 -36.82 20.06 1.53
C GLY A 406 -35.94 18.93 2.11
N GLY A 407 -36.08 18.63 3.41
CA GLY A 407 -35.39 17.50 4.03
C GLY A 407 -35.79 16.14 3.43
N GLN A 408 -37.06 15.95 3.08
CA GLN A 408 -37.49 14.73 2.39
C GLN A 408 -36.91 14.63 0.98
N GLN A 409 -36.84 15.74 0.23
CA GLN A 409 -36.20 15.78 -1.08
C GLN A 409 -34.70 15.47 -1.00
N GLN A 410 -34.00 15.97 0.04
CA GLN A 410 -32.60 15.60 0.27
C GLN A 410 -32.45 14.11 0.56
N ARG A 411 -33.29 13.53 1.43
CA ARG A 411 -33.26 12.09 1.71
C ARG A 411 -33.49 11.25 0.45
N VAL A 412 -34.38 11.70 -0.45
CA VAL A 412 -34.56 11.08 -1.79
C VAL A 412 -33.29 11.21 -2.64
N ALA A 413 -32.61 12.37 -2.62
CA ALA A 413 -31.36 12.57 -3.35
C ALA A 413 -30.22 11.68 -2.81
N VAL A 414 -30.13 11.51 -1.49
CA VAL A 414 -29.16 10.61 -0.83
C VAL A 414 -29.49 9.15 -1.14
N ALA A 415 -30.76 8.74 -1.04
CA ALA A 415 -31.21 7.41 -1.44
C ALA A 415 -30.82 7.07 -2.89
N ARG A 416 -31.01 8.02 -3.80
CA ARG A 416 -30.61 7.90 -5.21
C ARG A 416 -29.10 7.73 -5.38
N ALA A 417 -28.28 8.39 -4.56
CA ALA A 417 -26.83 8.21 -4.59
C ALA A 417 -26.40 6.83 -4.07
N LEU A 418 -27.14 6.27 -3.10
CA LEU A 418 -26.83 4.99 -2.46
C LEU A 418 -27.32 3.76 -3.24
N ILE A 419 -28.40 3.89 -4.03
CA ILE A 419 -29.08 2.73 -4.61
C ILE A 419 -28.18 1.91 -5.55
N SER A 420 -27.24 2.57 -6.24
CA SER A 420 -26.32 1.93 -7.18
C SER A 420 -25.16 1.22 -6.50
N ARG A 421 -25.05 1.29 -5.16
CA ARG A 421 -23.90 0.85 -4.35
C ARG A 421 -22.58 1.37 -4.94
N PRO A 422 -22.42 2.70 -5.10
CA PRO A 422 -21.21 3.26 -5.66
C PRO A 422 -20.01 3.02 -4.74
N GLU A 423 -18.82 3.03 -5.35
CA GLU A 423 -17.53 2.96 -4.63
C GLU A 423 -17.28 4.25 -3.82
N ILE A 424 -17.75 5.39 -4.35
CA ILE A 424 -17.58 6.71 -3.74
C ILE A 424 -18.80 7.60 -3.97
N ILE A 425 -19.17 8.36 -2.95
CA ILE A 425 -20.25 9.33 -2.96
C ILE A 425 -19.64 10.73 -2.83
N PHE A 426 -19.90 11.58 -3.82
CA PHE A 426 -19.55 13.00 -3.77
C PHE A 426 -20.77 13.83 -3.37
N GLY A 427 -20.61 14.74 -2.41
CA GLY A 427 -21.65 15.66 -1.96
C GLY A 427 -21.22 17.12 -2.05
N ASP A 428 -21.87 17.93 -2.87
CA ASP A 428 -21.64 19.39 -2.90
C ASP A 428 -22.67 20.07 -2.00
N GLU A 429 -22.24 20.52 -0.82
CA GLU A 429 -23.06 21.12 0.24
C GLU A 429 -24.37 20.37 0.50
N PRO A 430 -24.32 19.06 0.86
CA PRO A 430 -25.52 18.21 0.97
C PRO A 430 -26.50 18.64 2.07
N THR A 431 -26.11 19.57 2.95
CA THR A 431 -26.92 20.12 4.03
C THR A 431 -27.24 21.61 3.90
N GLY A 432 -26.75 22.28 2.84
CA GLY A 432 -26.77 23.76 2.76
C GLY A 432 -28.17 24.40 2.72
N ASN A 433 -29.20 23.66 2.33
CA ASN A 433 -30.59 24.13 2.24
C ASN A 433 -31.51 23.55 3.34
N LEU A 434 -30.93 22.95 4.37
CA LEU A 434 -31.67 22.21 5.39
C LEU A 434 -31.67 22.91 6.75
N ASP A 435 -32.73 22.69 7.53
CA ASP A 435 -32.72 23.03 8.95
C ASP A 435 -31.80 22.08 9.74
N SER A 436 -31.38 22.50 10.93
CA SER A 436 -30.40 21.77 11.74
C SER A 436 -30.76 20.32 12.04
N ASN A 437 -32.04 19.99 12.19
CA ASN A 437 -32.47 18.62 12.46
C ASN A 437 -32.34 17.77 11.20
N ALA A 438 -32.84 18.29 10.07
CA ALA A 438 -32.72 17.62 8.78
C ALA A 438 -31.26 17.46 8.34
N SER A 439 -30.39 18.43 8.63
CA SER A 439 -28.94 18.34 8.37
C SER A 439 -28.29 17.21 9.16
N SER A 440 -28.53 17.13 10.47
CA SER A 440 -28.00 16.06 11.32
C SER A 440 -28.44 14.67 10.89
N GLU A 441 -29.71 14.53 10.46
CA GLU A 441 -30.20 13.26 9.91
C GLU A 441 -29.43 12.87 8.65
N VAL A 442 -29.29 13.78 7.68
CA VAL A 442 -28.57 13.52 6.41
C VAL A 442 -27.10 13.17 6.66
N LEU A 443 -26.43 13.88 7.56
CA LEU A 443 -25.03 13.59 7.91
C LEU A 443 -24.90 12.25 8.64
N GLY A 444 -25.84 11.92 9.54
CA GLY A 444 -25.89 10.63 10.20
C GLY A 444 -26.08 9.48 9.21
N ILE A 445 -26.87 9.69 8.16
CA ILE A 445 -27.04 8.73 7.06
C ILE A 445 -25.74 8.53 6.29
N LEU A 446 -25.06 9.61 5.90
CA LEU A 446 -23.79 9.52 5.18
C LEU A 446 -22.72 8.83 6.02
N ARG A 447 -22.65 9.14 7.32
CA ARG A 447 -21.78 8.47 8.29
C ARG A 447 -22.08 6.97 8.40
N ALA A 448 -23.35 6.61 8.54
CA ALA A 448 -23.78 5.21 8.58
C ALA A 448 -23.46 4.47 7.26
N ALA A 449 -23.51 5.14 6.11
CA ALA A 449 -23.11 4.54 4.85
C ALA A 449 -21.61 4.18 4.82
N VAL A 450 -20.77 4.95 5.50
CA VAL A 450 -19.35 4.60 5.67
C VAL A 450 -19.20 3.46 6.68
N ASP A 451 -19.80 3.59 7.86
CA ASP A 451 -19.58 2.66 8.99
C ASP A 451 -20.21 1.27 8.75
N ASP A 452 -21.43 1.21 8.20
CA ASP A 452 -22.17 -0.04 8.04
C ASP A 452 -21.97 -0.68 6.67
N LEU A 453 -21.73 0.13 5.63
CA LEU A 453 -21.72 -0.34 4.23
C LEU A 453 -20.33 -0.27 3.59
N GLY A 454 -19.33 0.28 4.31
CA GLY A 454 -17.96 0.43 3.80
C GLY A 454 -17.84 1.37 2.61
N GLN A 455 -18.80 2.28 2.40
CA GLN A 455 -18.76 3.22 1.29
C GLN A 455 -17.78 4.36 1.57
N THR A 456 -17.26 4.97 0.50
CA THR A 456 -16.45 6.18 0.63
C THR A 456 -17.32 7.41 0.46
N VAL A 457 -17.17 8.40 1.33
CA VAL A 457 -17.93 9.65 1.25
C VAL A 457 -16.99 10.85 1.22
N VAL A 458 -17.15 11.70 0.23
CA VAL A 458 -16.44 12.98 0.13
C VAL A 458 -17.45 14.10 -0.01
N ILE A 459 -17.50 15.02 0.95
CA ILE A 459 -18.39 16.19 0.89
C ILE A 459 -17.60 17.49 0.80
N VAL A 460 -18.18 18.48 0.13
CA VAL A 460 -17.79 19.88 0.24
C VAL A 460 -18.76 20.54 1.22
N THR A 461 -18.24 21.27 2.20
CA THR A 461 -19.07 22.01 3.15
C THR A 461 -18.35 23.25 3.68
N HIS A 462 -19.13 24.23 4.10
CA HIS A 462 -18.67 25.39 4.87
C HIS A 462 -19.12 25.32 6.34
N ASP A 463 -19.92 24.32 6.72
CA ASP A 463 -20.43 24.14 8.09
C ASP A 463 -19.47 23.26 8.91
N PRO A 464 -18.84 23.79 9.98
CA PRO A 464 -17.98 23.02 10.88
C PRO A 464 -18.67 21.81 11.52
N LYS A 465 -19.98 21.90 11.78
CA LYS A 465 -20.74 20.78 12.35
C LYS A 465 -20.94 19.66 11.35
N ALA A 466 -21.10 19.98 10.08
CA ALA A 466 -21.17 18.97 9.03
C ALA A 466 -19.80 18.29 8.84
N ALA A 467 -18.73 19.07 8.86
CA ALA A 467 -17.37 18.58 8.73
C ALA A 467 -16.92 17.71 9.92
N SER A 468 -17.41 17.94 11.13
CA SER A 468 -17.09 17.10 12.29
C SER A 468 -17.68 15.68 12.25
N TYR A 469 -18.54 15.35 11.27
CA TYR A 469 -18.95 13.96 11.02
C TYR A 469 -17.93 13.17 10.20
N ALA A 470 -16.98 13.86 9.56
CA ALA A 470 -15.95 13.27 8.74
C ALA A 470 -14.82 12.70 9.60
N ASP A 471 -14.19 11.62 9.11
CA ASP A 471 -12.95 11.08 9.66
C ASP A 471 -11.74 11.99 9.37
N ARG A 472 -11.87 12.82 8.33
CA ARG A 472 -10.84 13.75 7.88
C ARG A 472 -11.44 15.01 7.30
N VAL A 473 -10.83 16.16 7.61
CA VAL A 473 -11.16 17.45 7.01
C VAL A 473 -9.93 18.02 6.33
N VAL A 474 -10.06 18.34 5.06
CA VAL A 474 -9.02 19.01 4.26
C VAL A 474 -9.45 20.44 3.96
N PHE A 475 -8.52 21.38 4.11
CA PHE A 475 -8.77 22.80 3.84
C PHE A 475 -8.12 23.22 2.53
N LEU A 476 -8.91 23.86 1.69
CA LEU A 476 -8.49 24.41 0.42
C LEU A 476 -8.60 25.94 0.45
N ALA A 477 -7.51 26.64 0.15
CA ALA A 477 -7.44 28.10 0.00
C ALA A 477 -6.68 28.43 -1.30
N ASP A 478 -7.20 29.39 -2.07
CA ASP A 478 -6.60 29.84 -3.35
C ASP A 478 -6.17 28.71 -4.30
N GLY A 479 -6.97 27.64 -4.38
CA GLY A 479 -6.71 26.50 -5.24
C GLY A 479 -5.60 25.56 -4.76
N GLN A 480 -5.16 25.66 -3.50
CA GLN A 480 -4.15 24.81 -2.88
C GLN A 480 -4.64 24.23 -1.55
N LEU A 481 -4.12 23.04 -1.21
CA LEU A 481 -4.36 22.44 0.10
C LEU A 481 -3.46 23.09 1.14
N VAL A 482 -4.08 23.60 2.20
CA VAL A 482 -3.39 24.38 3.23
C VAL A 482 -3.36 23.70 4.60
N GLU A 483 -4.30 22.79 4.87
CA GLU A 483 -4.36 22.06 6.14
C GLU A 483 -5.10 20.72 5.96
N ASP A 484 -4.75 19.72 6.78
CA ASP A 484 -5.34 18.38 6.77
C ASP A 484 -5.44 17.84 8.20
N ILE A 485 -6.66 17.61 8.67
CA ILE A 485 -6.96 17.21 10.05
C ILE A 485 -7.67 15.86 10.04
N ARG A 486 -7.16 14.91 10.84
CA ARG A 486 -7.80 13.61 11.11
C ARG A 486 -8.61 13.68 12.41
N GLN A 487 -9.75 13.00 12.43
CA GLN A 487 -10.73 12.96 13.54
C GLN A 487 -11.02 14.35 14.14
N PRO A 488 -11.42 15.33 13.32
CA PRO A 488 -11.51 16.71 13.75
C PRO A 488 -12.67 16.96 14.71
N SER A 489 -12.42 17.71 15.78
CA SER A 489 -13.50 18.32 16.55
C SER A 489 -13.98 19.62 15.89
N VAL A 490 -15.20 20.06 16.24
CA VAL A 490 -15.72 21.37 15.79
C VAL A 490 -14.78 22.50 16.17
N ASP A 491 -14.17 22.45 17.35
CA ASP A 491 -13.24 23.48 17.83
C ASP A 491 -11.94 23.50 17.01
N ASP A 492 -11.44 22.34 16.58
CA ASP A 492 -10.25 22.27 15.73
C ASP A 492 -10.51 22.88 14.35
N ILE A 493 -11.68 22.58 13.77
CA ILE A 493 -12.12 23.15 12.49
C ILE A 493 -12.25 24.66 12.60
N LEU A 494 -12.91 25.18 13.65
CA LEU A 494 -13.09 26.62 13.86
C LEU A 494 -11.77 27.37 14.02
N LYS A 495 -10.78 26.78 14.71
CA LYS A 495 -9.44 27.38 14.84
C LYS A 495 -8.75 27.52 13.49
N VAL A 496 -8.83 26.48 12.65
CA VAL A 496 -8.22 26.51 11.31
C VAL A 496 -8.95 27.49 10.40
N MET A 497 -10.28 27.55 10.44
CA MET A 497 -11.05 28.55 9.70
C MET A 497 -10.65 29.98 10.07
N ALA A 498 -10.54 30.28 11.36
CA ALA A 498 -10.11 31.61 11.82
C ALA A 498 -8.71 31.98 11.31
N LYS A 499 -7.79 31.02 11.31
CA LYS A 499 -6.41 31.21 10.79
C LYS A 499 -6.39 31.47 9.28
N ILE A 500 -7.27 30.85 8.51
CA ILE A 500 -7.33 30.99 7.05
C ILE A 500 -8.02 32.30 6.63
N GLU A 501 -8.99 32.80 7.42
CA GLU A 501 -9.65 34.09 7.15
C GLU A 501 -8.79 35.32 7.48
N GLU A 502 -7.71 35.16 8.25
CA GLU A 502 -6.76 36.23 8.58
C GLU A 502 -5.68 36.49 7.50
N VAL A 503 -5.63 35.66 6.45
CA VAL A 503 -4.73 35.77 5.29
C VAL A 503 -5.46 36.39 4.11
#